data_AF-A0A6B2FZJ8-F1
#
_entry.id   AF-A0A6B2FZJ8-F1
#
_cell.length_a   1.000
_cell.length_b   1.000
_cell.length_c   1.000
_cell.angle_alpha   90.00
_cell.angle_beta   90.00
_cell.angle_gamma   90.00
#
_symmetry.space_group_name_H-M   'P 1'
#
loop_
_entity.id
_entity.type
_entity.pdbx_description
1 polymer ?
#
loop_
_entity_poly.entity_id
_entity_poly.type
_entity_poly.pdbx_seq_one_letter_code
_entity_poly.pdbx_strand_id
1 'polypeptide(L)'
;KFFIFLLMVHVLNPRISKFNRQDKISQKASYPGVDKKSNCKKTVLSGKLPNFQAKEFNKRYDEKLVKSLFMKILEKKIASSEKQAFIQNLLDYIKNGPSSFVVKKWTIRALESSLKYGDANSRMRICSVFKEHSENILKCDTGKKLVFKIFKYTGNKSKCAIFDGIRDKVFKFQLCKNSVSVSNKIFRLLSNPQKRDLLSLFLNLDPESQETIENIGSKKLLIDLYPEKYDTFLGYLKNFVKVSIKNGTLISTFFCYTLNILCSKIKSSDVKEIMLLFESSQIIDLFCCAQGVYSVCRYIRICSESDYQFVISHFLSAVCGQIAVDFCAPFLLT
;
A
#
# COMPACT_ATOMS: atom_id res chain seq x y z
N LYS A 1 -36.30 1.20 17.04
CA LYS A 1 -35.93 2.36 16.18
C LYS A 1 -35.82 3.70 16.92
N PHE A 2 -36.33 3.87 18.15
CA PHE A 2 -36.20 5.13 18.92
C PHE A 2 -35.03 5.18 19.94
N PHE A 3 -34.36 4.05 20.19
CA PHE A 3 -33.33 3.93 21.23
C PHE A 3 -31.89 4.18 20.75
N ILE A 4 -31.64 4.14 19.43
CA ILE A 4 -30.32 4.41 18.84
C ILE A 4 -30.03 5.92 18.79
N PHE A 5 -31.06 6.78 18.87
CA PHE A 5 -30.89 8.23 18.84
C PHE A 5 -30.41 8.81 20.18
N LEU A 6 -30.75 8.19 21.31
CA LEU A 6 -30.37 8.68 22.64
C LEU A 6 -28.90 8.43 23.00
N LEU A 7 -28.27 7.39 22.44
CA LEU A 7 -26.83 7.14 22.68
C LEU A 7 -25.92 8.08 21.86
N MET A 8 -26.41 8.72 20.81
CA MET A 8 -25.62 9.68 20.02
C MET A 8 -25.55 11.09 20.66
N VAL A 9 -26.48 11.44 21.56
CA VAL A 9 -26.56 12.80 22.14
C VAL A 9 -25.65 13.00 23.35
N HIS A 10 -25.25 11.95 24.07
CA HIS A 10 -24.41 12.11 25.27
C HIS A 10 -22.90 12.09 25.04
N VAL A 11 -22.42 11.66 23.86
CA VAL A 11 -20.98 11.67 23.53
C VAL A 11 -20.55 12.99 22.87
N LEU A 12 -21.49 13.89 22.55
CA LEU A 12 -21.24 15.20 21.96
C LEU A 12 -21.99 16.30 22.72
N ASN A 13 -21.59 16.57 23.97
CA ASN A 13 -21.97 17.81 24.66
C ASN A 13 -20.75 18.75 24.74
N PRO A 14 -20.58 19.69 23.79
CA PRO A 14 -19.53 20.70 23.86
C PRO A 14 -20.09 21.92 24.58
N ARG A 15 -20.05 21.91 25.91
CA ARG A 15 -20.11 23.15 26.69
C ARG A 15 -18.96 23.15 27.67
N ILE A 16 -18.14 24.20 27.55
CA ILE A 16 -16.96 24.55 28.35
C ILE A 16 -15.64 24.02 27.78
N SER A 17 -15.07 24.76 26.81
CA SER A 17 -13.81 25.46 27.07
C SER A 17 -13.59 26.55 26.02
N LYS A 18 -13.73 27.80 26.47
CA LYS A 18 -13.22 28.97 25.77
C LYS A 18 -11.69 28.86 25.75
N PHE A 19 -11.08 28.81 24.57
CA PHE A 19 -9.70 29.28 24.40
C PHE A 19 -9.60 30.05 23.09
N ASN A 20 -9.42 31.36 23.23
CA ASN A 20 -9.04 32.27 22.17
C ASN A 20 -7.71 31.84 21.56
N ARG A 21 -7.61 31.88 20.22
CA ARG A 21 -6.62 32.70 19.51
C ARG A 21 -6.91 32.71 18.02
N GLN A 22 -6.95 33.92 17.48
CA GLN A 22 -6.92 34.25 16.07
C GLN A 22 -5.71 33.57 15.43
N ASP A 23 -5.87 33.00 14.24
CA ASP A 23 -4.73 32.91 13.32
C ASP A 23 -5.16 33.11 11.87
N LYS A 24 -4.44 34.05 11.27
CA LYS A 24 -4.53 34.49 9.90
C LYS A 24 -4.03 33.40 8.97
N ILE A 25 -4.73 33.23 7.86
CA ILE A 25 -4.30 32.46 6.70
C ILE A 25 -2.97 33.02 6.20
N SER A 26 -1.90 32.21 6.19
CA SER A 26 -0.73 32.47 5.36
C SER A 26 -0.32 31.20 4.62
N GLN A 27 -0.44 31.27 3.30
CA GLN A 27 0.21 30.38 2.35
C GLN A 27 1.72 30.60 2.42
N LYS A 28 2.50 29.53 2.60
CA LYS A 28 3.90 29.44 2.18
C LYS A 28 4.39 27.99 2.25
N ALA A 29 4.26 27.29 1.13
CA ALA A 29 5.13 26.15 0.83
C ALA A 29 6.29 26.68 -0.02
N SER A 30 7.31 27.22 0.65
CA SER A 30 8.58 27.60 0.02
C SER A 30 9.50 26.38 0.02
N TYR A 31 9.92 25.99 -1.20
CA TYR A 31 11.13 25.20 -1.43
C TYR A 31 12.32 25.84 -0.70
N PRO A 32 13.25 25.08 -0.09
CA PRO A 32 14.50 25.66 0.36
C PRO A 32 15.35 25.97 -0.89
N GLY A 33 15.54 27.25 -1.11
CA GLY A 33 16.40 27.81 -2.14
C GLY A 33 17.89 27.66 -1.82
N VAL A 34 18.63 27.84 -2.90
CA VAL A 34 20.04 28.19 -3.03
C VAL A 34 20.55 29.06 -1.88
N ASP A 35 21.54 28.57 -1.13
CA ASP A 35 22.30 29.41 -0.20
C ASP A 35 23.56 29.98 -0.87
N LYS A 36 23.64 31.31 -0.75
CA LYS A 36 24.81 32.13 -1.00
C LYS A 36 25.90 31.83 0.04
N LYS A 37 27.14 31.93 -0.41
CA LYS A 37 28.39 31.83 0.36
C LYS A 37 28.30 32.56 1.70
N SER A 38 28.43 31.82 2.80
CA SER A 38 28.77 32.35 4.12
C SER A 38 30.02 31.64 4.64
N ASN A 39 31.04 32.44 4.96
CA ASN A 39 32.27 32.00 5.59
C ASN A 39 31.95 31.50 7.00
N CYS A 40 32.00 30.19 7.20
CA CYS A 40 31.98 29.60 8.54
C CYS A 40 33.26 28.78 8.76
N LYS A 41 33.94 29.10 9.87
CA LYS A 41 35.26 28.61 10.26
C LYS A 41 35.26 27.08 10.38
N LYS A 42 36.29 26.46 9.79
CA LYS A 42 36.56 25.02 9.83
C LYS A 42 36.89 24.57 11.25
N THR A 43 35.98 23.82 11.89
CA THR A 43 36.35 22.86 12.93
C THR A 43 36.59 21.51 12.27
N VAL A 44 37.87 21.15 12.15
CA VAL A 44 38.34 19.87 11.61
C VAL A 44 38.05 18.79 12.64
N LEU A 45 36.99 18.02 12.44
CA LEU A 45 36.85 16.67 13.02
C LEU A 45 37.44 15.69 12.02
N SER A 46 38.71 15.34 12.24
CA SER A 46 39.54 14.42 11.46
C SER A 46 39.11 12.96 11.64
N GLY A 47 37.88 12.63 11.26
CA GLY A 47 37.51 11.26 10.92
C GLY A 47 37.86 10.99 9.47
N LYS A 48 39.06 10.49 9.17
CA LYS A 48 39.39 10.00 7.82
C LYS A 48 38.37 8.92 7.44
N LEU A 49 37.46 9.24 6.51
CA LEU A 49 36.71 8.23 5.78
C LEU A 49 37.74 7.27 5.16
N PRO A 50 37.58 5.93 5.32
CA PRO A 50 38.54 4.98 4.78
C PRO A 50 38.64 5.18 3.26
N ASN A 51 39.87 5.37 2.77
CA ASN A 51 40.18 5.48 1.35
C ASN A 51 39.69 4.21 0.64
N PHE A 52 38.55 4.32 -0.05
CA PHE A 52 38.01 3.26 -0.89
C PHE A 52 38.69 3.38 -2.25
N GLN A 53 39.88 2.78 -2.38
CA GLN A 53 40.38 2.42 -3.69
C GLN A 53 39.39 1.42 -4.30
N ALA A 54 39.12 1.52 -5.60
CA ALA A 54 38.29 0.58 -6.35
C ALA A 54 38.97 -0.80 -6.33
N LYS A 55 38.84 -1.52 -5.22
CA LYS A 55 39.27 -2.91 -5.09
C LYS A 55 38.48 -3.70 -6.11
N GLU A 56 39.17 -4.54 -6.88
CA GLU A 56 38.54 -5.66 -7.57
C GLU A 56 37.57 -6.33 -6.59
N PHE A 57 36.27 -6.12 -6.80
CA PHE A 57 35.29 -6.59 -5.85
C PHE A 57 35.35 -8.10 -5.84
N ASN A 58 35.72 -8.64 -4.68
CA ASN A 58 35.82 -10.07 -4.42
C ASN A 58 34.58 -10.77 -5.01
N LYS A 59 34.77 -11.85 -5.78
CA LYS A 59 33.66 -12.64 -6.37
C LYS A 59 32.70 -13.22 -5.31
N ARG A 60 33.00 -13.06 -4.01
CA ARG A 60 32.24 -13.56 -2.85
C ARG A 60 31.51 -12.43 -2.14
N TYR A 61 30.29 -12.70 -1.73
CA TYR A 61 29.44 -11.76 -0.99
C TYR A 61 30.02 -11.48 0.41
N ASP A 62 30.24 -10.21 0.73
CA ASP A 62 30.75 -9.74 2.01
C ASP A 62 29.60 -9.19 2.86
N GLU A 63 29.01 -10.09 3.65
CA GLU A 63 27.90 -9.74 4.53
C GLU A 63 28.30 -8.72 5.61
N LYS A 64 29.56 -8.75 6.09
CA LYS A 64 30.03 -7.86 7.15
C LYS A 64 30.10 -6.42 6.63
N LEU A 65 30.60 -6.23 5.41
CA LEU A 65 30.62 -4.93 4.74
C LEU A 65 29.19 -4.38 4.57
N VAL A 66 28.27 -5.17 4.00
CA VAL A 66 26.90 -4.72 3.75
C VAL A 66 26.17 -4.38 5.05
N LYS A 67 26.35 -5.18 6.11
CA LYS A 67 25.82 -4.86 7.44
C LYS A 67 26.39 -3.55 7.99
N SER A 68 27.70 -3.34 7.87
CA SER A 68 28.35 -2.11 8.34
C SER A 68 27.77 -0.89 7.62
N LEU A 69 27.63 -0.93 6.30
CA LEU A 69 27.02 0.14 5.50
C LEU A 69 25.56 0.38 5.93
N PHE A 70 24.77 -0.68 6.08
CA PHE A 70 23.39 -0.58 6.57
C PHE A 70 23.29 0.11 7.92
N MET A 71 24.13 -0.26 8.89
CA MET A 71 24.12 0.35 10.23
C MET A 71 24.48 1.83 10.17
N LYS A 72 25.48 2.22 9.36
CA LYS A 72 25.85 3.63 9.16
C LYS A 72 24.73 4.45 8.49
N ILE A 73 24.02 3.86 7.53
CA ILE A 73 22.86 4.53 6.89
C ILE A 73 21.74 4.81 7.91
N LEU A 74 21.52 3.89 8.86
CA LEU A 74 20.48 4.03 9.89
C LEU A 74 20.84 4.99 11.02
N GLU A 75 22.12 5.29 11.21
CA GLU A 75 22.59 6.08 12.34
C GLU A 75 22.01 7.49 12.32
N LYS A 76 21.34 7.89 13.41
CA LYS A 76 20.63 9.18 13.47
C LYS A 76 21.58 10.38 13.54
N LYS A 77 22.78 10.20 14.09
CA LYS A 77 23.79 11.26 14.31
C LYS A 77 24.56 11.62 13.05
N ILE A 78 24.56 10.76 12.04
CA ILE A 78 25.27 10.97 10.78
C ILE A 78 24.50 11.94 9.88
N ALA A 79 25.21 12.92 9.32
CA ALA A 79 24.65 13.92 8.41
C ALA A 79 24.15 13.29 7.10
N SER A 80 23.20 13.95 6.44
CA SER A 80 22.62 13.44 5.18
C SER A 80 23.65 13.25 4.07
N SER A 81 24.64 14.14 3.98
CA SER A 81 25.74 14.07 3.02
C SER A 81 26.61 12.82 3.21
N GLU A 82 26.98 12.52 4.46
CA GLU A 82 27.75 11.33 4.81
C GLU A 82 26.95 10.05 4.54
N LYS A 83 25.63 10.06 4.79
CA LYS A 83 24.75 8.95 4.40
C LYS A 83 24.76 8.69 2.92
N GLN A 84 24.79 9.73 2.08
CA GLN A 84 24.89 9.54 0.62
C GLN A 84 26.16 8.79 0.24
N ALA A 85 27.30 9.08 0.87
CA ALA A 85 28.54 8.34 0.59
C ALA A 85 28.40 6.84 0.89
N PHE A 86 27.78 6.46 2.03
CA PHE A 86 27.52 5.05 2.33
C PHE A 86 26.52 4.40 1.37
N ILE A 87 25.52 5.15 0.92
CA ILE A 87 24.54 4.68 -0.08
C ILE A 87 25.23 4.45 -1.43
N GLN A 88 26.06 5.38 -1.90
CA GLN A 88 26.80 5.19 -3.16
C GLN A 88 27.74 3.99 -3.08
N ASN A 89 28.49 3.84 -1.98
CA ASN A 89 29.36 2.68 -1.78
C ASN A 89 28.58 1.36 -1.82
N LEU A 90 27.38 1.31 -1.24
CA LEU A 90 26.51 0.14 -1.33
C LEU A 90 26.07 -0.13 -2.77
N LEU A 91 25.65 0.91 -3.50
CA LEU A 91 25.19 0.76 -4.89
C LEU A 91 26.30 0.33 -5.83
N ASP A 92 27.51 0.84 -5.62
CA ASP A 92 28.68 0.46 -6.41
C ASP A 92 29.14 -0.97 -6.08
N TYR A 93 29.08 -1.38 -4.79
CA TYR A 93 29.30 -2.77 -4.38
C TYR A 93 28.33 -3.74 -5.06
N ILE A 94 27.05 -3.37 -5.16
CA ILE A 94 26.04 -4.20 -5.84
C ILE A 94 26.27 -4.21 -7.35
N LYS A 95 26.53 -3.05 -7.97
CA LYS A 95 26.72 -2.91 -9.42
C LYS A 95 27.93 -3.70 -9.93
N ASN A 96 29.02 -3.70 -9.18
CA ASN A 96 30.26 -4.38 -9.56
C ASN A 96 30.30 -5.85 -9.10
N GLY A 97 29.32 -6.28 -8.30
CA GLY A 97 29.21 -7.64 -7.81
C GLY A 97 28.37 -8.54 -8.73
N PRO A 98 28.38 -9.87 -8.50
CA PRO A 98 27.42 -10.78 -9.10
C PRO A 98 25.97 -10.38 -8.78
N SER A 99 25.06 -10.58 -9.73
CA SER A 99 23.61 -10.32 -9.58
C SER A 99 22.98 -10.99 -8.34
N SER A 100 23.54 -12.13 -7.91
CA SER A 100 23.12 -12.85 -6.70
C SER A 100 23.33 -12.06 -5.40
N PHE A 101 24.10 -10.97 -5.40
CA PHE A 101 24.31 -10.12 -4.23
C PHE A 101 23.05 -9.32 -3.89
N VAL A 102 22.27 -8.90 -4.89
CA VAL A 102 21.09 -8.05 -4.69
C VAL A 102 20.00 -8.75 -3.88
N VAL A 103 19.89 -10.08 -4.04
CA VAL A 103 18.86 -10.90 -3.41
C VAL A 103 19.21 -11.32 -1.99
N LYS A 104 20.41 -10.99 -1.51
CA LYS A 104 20.81 -11.29 -0.14
C LYS A 104 20.02 -10.41 0.84
N LYS A 105 19.57 -11.01 1.94
CA LYS A 105 18.70 -10.38 2.94
C LYS A 105 19.22 -9.03 3.44
N TRP A 106 20.52 -8.94 3.73
CA TRP A 106 21.12 -7.69 4.21
C TRP A 106 21.24 -6.63 3.13
N THR A 107 21.51 -7.02 1.88
CA THR A 107 21.45 -6.11 0.74
C THR A 107 20.08 -5.50 0.58
N ILE A 108 19.01 -6.32 0.63
CA ILE A 108 17.63 -5.80 0.51
C ILE A 108 17.31 -4.83 1.66
N ARG A 109 17.67 -5.16 2.91
CA ARG A 109 17.49 -4.26 4.07
C ARG A 109 18.27 -2.94 3.93
N ALA A 110 19.48 -3.03 3.38
CA ALA A 110 20.30 -1.86 3.09
C ALA A 110 19.62 -0.98 2.03
N LEU A 111 19.16 -1.56 0.91
CA LEU A 111 18.40 -0.88 -0.14
C LEU A 111 17.10 -0.23 0.39
N GLU A 112 16.35 -0.90 1.27
CA GLU A 112 15.15 -0.32 1.90
C GLU A 112 15.46 0.96 2.68
N SER A 113 16.61 0.97 3.37
CA SER A 113 17.06 2.13 4.15
C SER A 113 17.61 3.22 3.24
N SER A 114 18.35 2.83 2.20
CA SER A 114 18.84 3.74 1.16
C SER A 114 17.71 4.44 0.41
N LEU A 115 16.54 3.80 0.21
CA LEU A 115 15.37 4.48 -0.35
C LEU A 115 14.84 5.61 0.55
N LYS A 116 14.90 5.42 1.87
CA LYS A 116 14.40 6.40 2.85
C LYS A 116 15.34 7.60 2.98
N TYR A 117 16.65 7.36 3.01
CA TYR A 117 17.66 8.39 3.27
C TYR A 117 18.40 8.88 2.02
N GLY A 118 18.28 8.18 0.89
CA GLY A 118 18.93 8.54 -0.35
C GLY A 118 18.28 9.74 -1.04
N ASP A 119 19.08 10.45 -1.82
CA ASP A 119 18.64 11.48 -2.74
C ASP A 119 17.86 10.92 -3.96
N ALA A 120 17.39 11.81 -4.83
CA ALA A 120 16.63 11.41 -6.01
C ALA A 120 17.44 10.48 -6.95
N ASN A 121 18.74 10.77 -7.13
CA ASN A 121 19.61 9.97 -7.99
C ASN A 121 19.80 8.55 -7.45
N SER A 122 20.09 8.41 -6.15
CA SER A 122 20.22 7.12 -5.47
C SER A 122 18.94 6.31 -5.57
N ARG A 123 17.77 6.95 -5.37
CA ARG A 123 16.47 6.27 -5.51
C ARG A 123 16.24 5.75 -6.94
N MET A 124 16.61 6.51 -7.97
CA MET A 124 16.53 6.06 -9.36
C MET A 124 17.46 4.89 -9.65
N ARG A 125 18.70 4.93 -9.13
CA ARG A 125 19.66 3.81 -9.21
C ARG A 125 19.08 2.55 -8.54
N ILE A 126 18.50 2.68 -7.34
CA ILE A 126 17.85 1.57 -6.64
C ILE A 126 16.67 1.01 -7.44
N CYS A 127 15.85 1.87 -8.07
CA CYS A 127 14.76 1.42 -8.94
C CYS A 127 15.28 0.62 -10.14
N SER A 128 16.41 1.03 -10.72
CA SER A 128 17.02 0.34 -11.86
C SER A 128 17.51 -1.05 -11.46
N VAL A 129 18.24 -1.14 -10.34
CA VAL A 129 18.67 -2.42 -9.73
C VAL A 129 17.47 -3.31 -9.42
N PHE A 130 16.39 -2.75 -8.88
CA PHE A 130 15.17 -3.51 -8.62
C PHE A 130 14.54 -4.05 -9.91
N LYS A 131 14.43 -3.24 -10.97
CA LYS A 131 13.83 -3.67 -12.24
C LYS A 131 14.57 -4.86 -12.83
N GLU A 132 15.90 -4.78 -12.90
CA GLU A 132 16.78 -5.82 -13.44
C GLU A 132 16.66 -7.16 -12.71
N HIS A 133 16.30 -7.13 -11.42
CA HIS A 133 16.28 -8.30 -10.56
C HIS A 133 14.94 -8.57 -9.88
N SER A 134 13.87 -7.95 -10.39
CA SER A 134 12.55 -7.91 -9.75
C SER A 134 11.99 -9.32 -9.51
N GLU A 135 12.15 -10.22 -10.48
CA GLU A 135 11.68 -11.61 -10.38
C GLU A 135 12.29 -12.35 -9.18
N ASN A 136 13.59 -12.19 -8.95
CA ASN A 136 14.28 -12.88 -7.87
C ASN A 136 14.08 -12.19 -6.53
N ILE A 137 14.03 -10.85 -6.52
CA ILE A 137 13.74 -10.08 -5.31
C ILE A 137 12.35 -10.45 -4.78
N LEU A 138 11.34 -10.53 -5.65
CA LEU A 138 9.95 -10.76 -5.27
C LEU A 138 9.66 -12.17 -4.73
N LYS A 139 10.57 -13.14 -4.93
CA LYS A 139 10.45 -14.50 -4.37
C LYS A 139 10.57 -14.52 -2.85
N CYS A 140 11.24 -13.54 -2.23
CA CYS A 140 11.42 -13.49 -0.78
C CYS A 140 10.59 -12.38 -0.11
N ASP A 141 10.18 -12.60 1.13
CA ASP A 141 9.33 -11.64 1.86
C ASP A 141 10.01 -10.29 2.13
N THR A 142 11.34 -10.29 2.23
CA THR A 142 12.11 -9.03 2.36
C THR A 142 12.03 -8.23 1.05
N GLY A 143 12.11 -8.89 -0.11
CA GLY A 143 11.98 -8.21 -1.39
C GLY A 143 10.58 -7.67 -1.65
N LYS A 144 9.52 -8.34 -1.18
CA LYS A 144 8.16 -7.79 -1.21
C LYS A 144 8.06 -6.48 -0.41
N LYS A 145 8.73 -6.40 0.76
CA LYS A 145 8.78 -5.17 1.58
C LYS A 145 9.57 -4.05 0.89
N LEU A 146 10.61 -4.39 0.12
CA LEU A 146 11.33 -3.42 -0.70
C LEU A 146 10.40 -2.74 -1.72
N VAL A 147 9.48 -3.48 -2.35
CA VAL A 147 8.48 -2.87 -3.27
C VAL A 147 7.68 -1.79 -2.58
N PHE A 148 7.12 -2.08 -1.39
CA PHE A 148 6.41 -1.06 -0.63
C PHE A 148 7.26 0.19 -0.37
N LYS A 149 8.56 0.01 -0.07
CA LYS A 149 9.49 1.14 0.14
C LYS A 149 9.73 1.92 -1.15
N ILE A 150 9.83 1.26 -2.29
CA ILE A 150 9.93 1.91 -3.61
C ILE A 150 8.70 2.78 -3.84
N PHE A 151 7.49 2.24 -3.67
CA PHE A 151 6.24 3.00 -3.82
C PHE A 151 6.11 4.15 -2.80
N LYS A 152 6.70 4.02 -1.62
CA LYS A 152 6.65 5.06 -0.59
C LYS A 152 7.59 6.23 -0.88
N TYR A 153 8.81 5.97 -1.36
CA TYR A 153 9.89 6.97 -1.38
C TYR A 153 10.26 7.50 -2.77
N THR A 154 9.78 6.89 -3.85
CA THR A 154 10.14 7.30 -5.22
C THR A 154 9.10 8.26 -5.82
N GLY A 155 9.48 8.97 -6.88
CA GLY A 155 8.57 9.86 -7.62
C GLY A 155 7.57 9.09 -8.50
N ASN A 156 6.46 9.74 -8.87
CA ASN A 156 5.37 9.09 -9.62
C ASN A 156 5.83 8.39 -10.90
N LYS A 157 6.73 9.00 -11.69
CA LYS A 157 7.28 8.38 -12.91
C LYS A 157 7.94 7.03 -12.63
N SER A 158 8.76 6.94 -11.58
CA SER A 158 9.40 5.69 -11.18
C SER A 158 8.39 4.68 -10.65
N LYS A 159 7.37 5.12 -9.90
CA LYS A 159 6.30 4.23 -9.40
C LYS A 159 5.53 3.59 -10.54
N CYS A 160 5.13 4.36 -11.56
CA CYS A 160 4.43 3.83 -12.73
C CYS A 160 5.30 2.78 -13.42
N ALA A 161 6.51 3.14 -13.81
CA ALA A 161 7.39 2.23 -14.54
C ALA A 161 7.82 0.98 -13.74
N ILE A 162 7.77 1.03 -12.39
CA ILE A 162 7.96 -0.15 -11.54
C ILE A 162 6.68 -0.97 -11.52
N PHE A 163 5.53 -0.33 -11.28
CA PHE A 163 4.22 -0.97 -11.26
C PHE A 163 3.97 -1.76 -12.53
N ASP A 164 4.19 -1.17 -13.70
CA ASP A 164 3.94 -1.80 -15.00
C ASP A 164 4.73 -3.11 -15.14
N GLY A 165 5.99 -3.12 -14.67
CA GLY A 165 6.85 -4.31 -14.70
C GLY A 165 6.52 -5.39 -13.65
N ILE A 166 5.74 -5.07 -12.61
CA ILE A 166 5.42 -6.03 -11.52
C ILE A 166 3.93 -6.18 -11.26
N ARG A 167 3.06 -5.62 -12.11
CA ARG A 167 1.62 -5.52 -11.91
C ARG A 167 0.99 -6.87 -11.58
N ASP A 168 1.29 -7.89 -12.37
CA ASP A 168 0.77 -9.25 -12.19
C ASP A 168 1.25 -9.88 -10.87
N LYS A 169 2.47 -9.57 -10.44
CA LYS A 169 3.00 -10.03 -9.14
C LYS A 169 2.29 -9.33 -7.99
N VAL A 170 2.05 -8.02 -8.10
CA VAL A 170 1.30 -7.24 -7.11
C VAL A 170 -0.13 -7.75 -6.99
N PHE A 171 -0.78 -8.07 -8.11
CA PHE A 171 -2.08 -8.73 -8.13
C PHE A 171 -2.04 -10.07 -7.39
N LYS A 172 -1.10 -10.96 -7.73
CA LYS A 172 -0.92 -12.26 -7.06
C LYS A 172 -0.65 -12.12 -5.55
N PHE A 173 0.02 -11.05 -5.09
CA PHE A 173 0.21 -10.81 -3.66
C PHE A 173 -1.10 -10.57 -2.89
N GLN A 174 -2.12 -10.01 -3.55
CA GLN A 174 -3.44 -9.80 -2.94
C GLN A 174 -4.15 -11.13 -2.63
N LEU A 175 -3.81 -12.20 -3.35
CA LEU A 175 -4.43 -13.52 -3.25
C LEU A 175 -3.71 -14.46 -2.26
N CYS A 176 -2.60 -14.00 -1.66
CA CYS A 176 -1.74 -14.82 -0.82
C CYS A 176 -1.73 -14.29 0.63
N LYS A 177 -2.17 -15.13 1.58
CA LYS A 177 -2.22 -14.80 3.02
C LYS A 177 -0.92 -14.19 3.55
N ASN A 178 0.22 -14.76 3.20
CA ASN A 178 1.53 -14.30 3.70
C ASN A 178 1.95 -12.95 3.10
N SER A 179 1.37 -12.55 1.97
CA SER A 179 1.74 -11.33 1.24
C SER A 179 0.70 -10.22 1.38
N VAL A 180 -0.51 -10.52 1.88
CA VAL A 180 -1.67 -9.61 1.92
C VAL A 180 -1.38 -8.33 2.71
N SER A 181 -0.60 -8.42 3.79
CA SER A 181 -0.23 -7.24 4.60
C SER A 181 0.64 -6.26 3.81
N VAL A 182 1.55 -6.77 2.98
CA VAL A 182 2.41 -5.93 2.12
C VAL A 182 1.63 -5.42 0.93
N SER A 183 0.79 -6.26 0.34
CA SER A 183 -0.04 -5.90 -0.82
C SER A 183 -1.05 -4.80 -0.47
N ASN A 184 -1.61 -4.81 0.75
CA ASN A 184 -2.46 -3.74 1.26
C ASN A 184 -1.72 -2.40 1.35
N LYS A 185 -0.48 -2.44 1.84
CA LYS A 185 0.36 -1.23 1.93
C LYS A 185 0.71 -0.68 0.55
N ILE A 186 0.98 -1.56 -0.42
CA ILE A 186 1.20 -1.17 -1.82
C ILE A 186 -0.08 -0.57 -2.40
N PHE A 187 -1.21 -1.28 -2.27
CA PHE A 187 -2.50 -0.88 -2.83
C PHE A 187 -2.94 0.52 -2.38
N ARG A 188 -2.72 0.87 -1.10
CA ARG A 188 -3.01 2.21 -0.58
C ARG A 188 -2.18 3.32 -1.23
N LEU A 189 -0.99 3.00 -1.74
CA LEU A 189 -0.09 3.94 -2.40
C LEU A 189 -0.29 4.01 -3.93
N LEU A 190 -1.12 3.11 -4.49
CA LEU A 190 -1.45 3.13 -5.92
C LEU A 190 -2.35 4.31 -6.25
N SER A 191 -2.14 4.88 -7.45
CA SER A 191 -3.06 5.84 -8.04
C SER A 191 -4.38 5.16 -8.42
N ASN A 192 -5.44 5.96 -8.66
CA ASN A 192 -6.72 5.40 -9.10
C ASN A 192 -6.61 4.62 -10.43
N PRO A 193 -5.87 5.09 -11.45
CA PRO A 193 -5.59 4.29 -12.64
C PRO A 193 -4.96 2.93 -12.31
N GLN A 194 -3.88 2.90 -11.53
CA GLN A 194 -3.20 1.65 -11.16
C GLN A 194 -4.11 0.67 -10.40
N LYS A 195 -5.03 1.16 -9.56
CA LYS A 195 -6.02 0.31 -8.89
C LYS A 195 -7.00 -0.31 -9.88
N ARG A 196 -7.37 0.41 -10.94
CA ARG A 196 -8.20 -0.12 -12.03
C ARG A 196 -7.45 -1.13 -12.87
N ASP A 197 -6.15 -0.95 -13.09
CA ASP A 197 -5.33 -1.95 -13.80
C ASP A 197 -5.25 -3.27 -13.03
N LEU A 198 -5.26 -3.23 -11.70
CA LEU A 198 -5.37 -4.46 -10.90
C LEU A 198 -6.77 -5.09 -11.00
N LEU A 199 -7.82 -4.27 -11.12
CA LEU A 199 -9.18 -4.75 -11.30
C LEU A 199 -9.39 -5.35 -12.71
N SER A 200 -8.76 -4.82 -13.75
CA SER A 200 -8.81 -5.39 -15.10
C SER A 200 -8.14 -6.76 -15.16
N LEU A 201 -7.03 -6.96 -14.44
CA LEU A 201 -6.41 -8.28 -14.27
C LEU A 201 -7.35 -9.27 -13.58
N PHE A 202 -8.13 -8.84 -12.59
CA PHE A 202 -9.13 -9.69 -11.94
C PHE A 202 -10.21 -10.16 -12.91
N LEU A 203 -10.65 -9.27 -13.79
CA LEU A 203 -11.73 -9.53 -14.74
C LEU A 203 -11.24 -10.25 -16.01
N ASN A 204 -9.94 -10.58 -16.06
CA ASN A 204 -9.27 -11.26 -17.16
C ASN A 204 -9.58 -10.63 -18.53
N LEU A 205 -9.52 -9.30 -18.58
CA LEU A 205 -9.79 -8.58 -19.81
C LEU A 205 -8.68 -8.75 -20.83
N ASP A 206 -9.09 -8.99 -22.07
CA ASP A 206 -8.25 -8.80 -23.25
C ASP A 206 -7.78 -7.33 -23.36
N PRO A 207 -6.62 -7.08 -23.98
CA PRO A 207 -6.06 -5.74 -24.11
C PRO A 207 -6.98 -4.73 -24.81
N GLU A 208 -7.77 -5.15 -25.80
CA GLU A 208 -8.72 -4.29 -26.53
C GLU A 208 -9.85 -3.80 -25.61
N SER A 209 -10.36 -4.68 -24.75
CA SER A 209 -11.33 -4.33 -23.71
C SER A 209 -10.73 -3.40 -22.64
N GLN A 210 -9.43 -3.49 -22.35
CA GLN A 210 -8.74 -2.59 -21.42
C GLN A 210 -8.65 -1.16 -21.98
N GLU A 211 -8.22 -1.02 -23.24
CA GLU A 211 -8.11 0.26 -23.93
C GLU A 211 -9.49 0.95 -24.05
N THR A 212 -10.53 0.17 -24.30
CA THR A 212 -11.92 0.65 -24.35
C THR A 212 -12.37 1.25 -23.01
N ILE A 213 -11.99 0.66 -21.87
CA ILE A 213 -12.31 1.19 -20.53
C ILE A 213 -11.53 2.46 -20.21
N GLU A 214 -10.26 2.53 -20.63
CA GLU A 214 -9.45 3.73 -20.47
C GLU A 214 -10.04 4.90 -21.26
N ASN A 215 -10.53 4.64 -22.48
CA ASN A 215 -11.10 5.63 -23.38
C ASN A 215 -12.52 6.10 -23.01
N ILE A 216 -13.39 5.22 -22.50
CA ILE A 216 -14.77 5.56 -22.12
C ILE A 216 -14.83 6.37 -20.81
N GLY A 217 -13.72 6.40 -20.07
CA GLY A 217 -13.61 7.16 -18.84
C GLY A 217 -14.30 6.48 -17.64
N SER A 218 -13.89 6.96 -16.46
CA SER A 218 -14.02 6.32 -15.15
C SER A 218 -15.39 5.85 -14.64
N LYS A 219 -16.51 6.10 -15.35
CA LYS A 219 -17.87 5.89 -14.83
C LYS A 219 -18.54 4.57 -15.24
N LYS A 220 -18.20 4.02 -16.40
CA LYS A 220 -18.73 2.72 -16.85
C LYS A 220 -17.77 1.61 -16.42
N LEU A 221 -18.28 0.66 -15.64
CA LEU A 221 -17.55 -0.58 -15.34
C LEU A 221 -17.81 -1.58 -16.47
N LEU A 222 -16.95 -2.59 -16.59
CA LEU A 222 -17.05 -3.63 -17.61
C LEU A 222 -18.42 -4.28 -17.77
N ILE A 223 -19.12 -4.49 -16.66
CA ILE A 223 -20.46 -5.07 -16.67
C ILE A 223 -21.43 -4.17 -17.45
N ASP A 224 -21.20 -2.86 -17.45
CA ASP A 224 -21.96 -1.88 -18.23
C ASP A 224 -21.57 -1.89 -19.73
N LEU A 225 -20.38 -2.41 -20.07
CA LEU A 225 -19.84 -2.45 -21.44
C LEU A 225 -20.11 -3.79 -22.14
N TYR A 226 -20.11 -4.89 -21.38
CA TYR A 226 -20.25 -6.26 -21.87
C TYR A 226 -21.35 -6.99 -21.07
N PRO A 227 -22.62 -6.59 -21.20
CA PRO A 227 -23.73 -7.19 -20.46
C PRO A 227 -23.90 -8.69 -20.78
N GLU A 228 -23.50 -9.14 -21.96
CA GLU A 228 -23.51 -10.55 -22.37
C GLU A 228 -22.55 -11.41 -21.54
N LYS A 229 -21.52 -10.80 -20.93
CA LYS A 229 -20.56 -11.49 -20.05
C LYS A 229 -20.99 -11.46 -18.57
N TYR A 230 -22.19 -10.95 -18.24
CA TYR A 230 -22.67 -10.78 -16.87
C TYR A 230 -22.53 -12.04 -16.01
N ASP A 231 -23.03 -13.18 -16.49
CA ASP A 231 -23.00 -14.44 -15.72
C ASP A 231 -21.58 -14.95 -15.48
N THR A 232 -20.68 -14.71 -16.45
CA THR A 232 -19.26 -15.03 -16.31
C THR A 232 -18.62 -14.18 -15.20
N PHE A 233 -18.88 -12.87 -15.19
CA PHE A 233 -18.39 -11.98 -14.14
C PHE A 233 -18.95 -12.32 -12.75
N LEU A 234 -20.23 -12.68 -12.68
CA LEU A 234 -20.86 -13.12 -11.45
C LEU A 234 -20.21 -14.42 -10.94
N GLY A 235 -19.95 -15.37 -11.84
CA GLY A 235 -19.22 -16.61 -11.53
C GLY A 235 -17.82 -16.34 -10.98
N TYR A 236 -17.06 -15.44 -11.61
CA TYR A 236 -15.74 -15.02 -11.11
C TYR A 236 -15.80 -14.36 -9.74
N LEU A 237 -16.77 -13.48 -9.50
CA LEU A 237 -16.93 -12.83 -8.20
C LEU A 237 -17.28 -13.84 -7.09
N LYS A 238 -18.21 -14.76 -7.35
CA LYS A 238 -18.56 -15.84 -6.41
C LYS A 238 -17.34 -16.71 -6.10
N ASN A 239 -16.57 -17.09 -7.12
CA ASN A 239 -15.33 -17.85 -6.93
C ASN A 239 -14.28 -17.05 -6.15
N PHE A 240 -14.14 -15.75 -6.42
CA PHE A 240 -13.18 -14.89 -5.74
C PHE A 240 -13.47 -14.75 -4.25
N VAL A 241 -14.74 -14.63 -3.87
CA VAL A 241 -15.18 -14.67 -2.47
C VAL A 241 -14.80 -16.01 -1.83
N LYS A 242 -15.18 -17.14 -2.43
CA LYS A 242 -14.88 -18.48 -1.90
C LYS A 242 -13.38 -18.73 -1.72
N VAL A 243 -12.57 -18.36 -2.71
CA VAL A 243 -11.11 -18.48 -2.65
C VAL A 243 -10.54 -17.57 -1.58
N SER A 244 -11.06 -16.35 -1.42
CA SER A 244 -10.57 -15.41 -0.42
C SER A 244 -10.90 -15.82 1.02
N ILE A 245 -12.08 -16.43 1.23
CA ILE A 245 -12.45 -17.08 2.49
C ILE A 245 -11.46 -18.22 2.78
N LYS A 246 -11.32 -19.17 1.84
CA LYS A 246 -10.45 -20.35 1.98
C LYS A 246 -8.99 -19.97 2.27
N ASN A 247 -8.49 -18.92 1.61
CA ASN A 247 -7.12 -18.46 1.76
C ASN A 247 -6.91 -17.53 2.96
N GLY A 248 -7.97 -17.09 3.65
CA GLY A 248 -7.88 -16.10 4.72
C GLY A 248 -7.35 -14.75 4.23
N THR A 249 -7.80 -14.29 3.06
CA THR A 249 -7.37 -13.03 2.43
C THR A 249 -8.48 -11.98 2.40
N LEU A 250 -9.55 -12.15 3.18
CA LEU A 250 -10.64 -11.18 3.33
C LEU A 250 -10.16 -9.81 3.84
N ILE A 251 -9.07 -9.79 4.62
CA ILE A 251 -8.40 -8.55 5.06
C ILE A 251 -7.70 -7.78 3.92
N SER A 252 -7.76 -8.26 2.67
CA SER A 252 -7.19 -7.57 1.51
C SER A 252 -8.01 -6.31 1.17
N THR A 253 -7.35 -5.16 1.14
CA THR A 253 -7.96 -3.91 0.69
C THR A 253 -8.35 -3.95 -0.78
N PHE A 254 -7.64 -4.75 -1.59
CA PHE A 254 -8.01 -4.98 -2.98
C PHE A 254 -9.26 -5.84 -3.11
N PHE A 255 -9.39 -6.88 -2.27
CA PHE A 255 -10.60 -7.69 -2.19
C PHE A 255 -11.81 -6.81 -1.86
N CYS A 256 -11.74 -6.04 -0.77
CA CYS A 256 -12.83 -5.15 -0.36
C CYS A 256 -13.17 -4.11 -1.43
N TYR A 257 -12.16 -3.53 -2.09
CA TYR A 257 -12.34 -2.60 -3.20
C TYR A 257 -13.09 -3.25 -4.37
N THR A 258 -12.65 -4.43 -4.79
CA THR A 258 -13.24 -5.19 -5.90
C THR A 258 -14.67 -5.61 -5.59
N LEU A 259 -14.90 -6.16 -4.38
CA LEU A 259 -16.21 -6.59 -3.92
C LEU A 259 -17.19 -5.41 -3.89
N ASN A 260 -16.82 -4.28 -3.27
CA ASN A 260 -17.70 -3.12 -3.19
C ASN A 260 -18.05 -2.56 -4.58
N ILE A 261 -17.05 -2.47 -5.47
CA ILE A 261 -17.23 -1.98 -6.83
C ILE A 261 -18.19 -2.88 -7.61
N LEU A 262 -17.97 -4.19 -7.62
CA LEU A 262 -18.80 -5.09 -8.42
C LEU A 262 -20.20 -5.25 -7.81
N CYS A 263 -20.34 -5.32 -6.49
CA CYS A 263 -21.64 -5.34 -5.83
C CYS A 263 -22.45 -4.06 -6.04
N SER A 264 -21.84 -2.95 -6.46
CA SER A 264 -22.58 -1.73 -6.83
C SER A 264 -23.15 -1.76 -8.25
N LYS A 265 -22.81 -2.77 -9.06
CA LYS A 265 -23.16 -2.86 -10.48
C LYS A 265 -24.00 -4.07 -10.86
N ILE A 266 -24.13 -5.04 -9.96
CA ILE A 266 -24.95 -6.24 -10.19
C ILE A 266 -26.33 -6.09 -9.54
N LYS A 267 -27.26 -6.97 -9.92
CA LYS A 267 -28.63 -6.99 -9.39
C LYS A 267 -28.63 -7.25 -7.88
N SER A 268 -29.60 -6.66 -7.17
CA SER A 268 -29.74 -6.83 -5.71
C SER A 268 -29.93 -8.30 -5.29
N SER A 269 -30.56 -9.13 -6.13
CA SER A 269 -30.67 -10.59 -5.93
C SER A 269 -29.28 -11.23 -5.84
N ASP A 270 -28.39 -10.84 -6.74
CA ASP A 270 -27.08 -11.46 -6.90
C ASP A 270 -26.11 -10.94 -5.83
N VAL A 271 -26.25 -9.67 -5.43
CA VAL A 271 -25.59 -9.14 -4.23
C VAL A 271 -25.97 -9.97 -3.01
N LYS A 272 -27.26 -10.27 -2.83
CA LYS A 272 -27.73 -11.10 -1.72
C LYS A 272 -27.10 -12.49 -1.76
N GLU A 273 -27.09 -13.15 -2.93
CA GLU A 273 -26.43 -14.45 -3.10
C GLU A 273 -24.93 -14.42 -2.75
N ILE A 274 -24.21 -13.38 -3.17
CA ILE A 274 -22.77 -13.24 -2.86
C ILE A 274 -22.54 -13.01 -1.37
N MET A 275 -23.33 -12.14 -0.75
CA MET A 275 -23.18 -11.81 0.66
C MET A 275 -23.54 -13.00 1.57
N LEU A 276 -24.46 -13.88 1.12
CA LEU A 276 -24.78 -15.12 1.82
C LEU A 276 -23.69 -16.21 1.67
N LEU A 277 -22.62 -15.97 0.91
CA LEU A 277 -21.44 -16.86 0.90
C LEU A 277 -20.57 -16.70 2.15
N PHE A 278 -20.73 -15.61 2.89
CA PHE A 278 -19.95 -15.33 4.09
C PHE A 278 -20.65 -15.89 5.33
N GLU A 279 -19.87 -16.47 6.24
CA GLU A 279 -20.31 -16.66 7.62
C GLU A 279 -20.16 -15.34 8.39
N SER A 280 -20.96 -15.15 9.44
CA SER A 280 -20.90 -13.97 10.30
C SER A 280 -19.53 -13.76 10.95
N SER A 281 -18.79 -14.84 11.24
CA SER A 281 -17.41 -14.78 11.73
C SER A 281 -16.44 -14.19 10.70
N GLN A 282 -16.67 -14.48 9.41
CA GLN A 282 -15.81 -14.09 8.30
C GLN A 282 -16.06 -12.65 7.85
N ILE A 283 -17.30 -12.16 7.96
CA ILE A 283 -17.66 -10.80 7.53
C ILE A 283 -16.92 -9.72 8.35
N ILE A 284 -16.52 -10.04 9.58
CA ILE A 284 -15.77 -9.13 10.48
C ILE A 284 -14.40 -8.77 9.90
N ASP A 285 -13.76 -9.67 9.13
CA ASP A 285 -12.46 -9.40 8.50
C ASP A 285 -12.54 -8.24 7.48
N LEU A 286 -13.74 -7.92 6.99
CA LEU A 286 -13.95 -6.81 6.06
C LEU A 286 -13.88 -5.44 6.75
N PHE A 287 -13.87 -5.35 8.08
CA PHE A 287 -13.68 -4.08 8.80
C PHE A 287 -12.28 -3.46 8.63
N CYS A 288 -11.37 -4.13 7.91
CA CYS A 288 -10.02 -3.66 7.66
C CYS A 288 -9.90 -2.36 6.82
N CYS A 289 -10.96 -1.92 6.14
CA CYS A 289 -11.00 -0.66 5.39
C CYS A 289 -12.42 -0.17 5.06
N ALA A 290 -12.54 1.09 4.66
CA ALA A 290 -13.82 1.71 4.28
C ALA A 290 -14.62 0.88 3.26
N GLN A 291 -13.96 0.40 2.20
CA GLN A 291 -14.59 -0.40 1.14
C GLN A 291 -15.18 -1.71 1.69
N GLY A 292 -14.54 -2.29 2.70
CA GLY A 292 -15.02 -3.49 3.35
C GLY A 292 -16.20 -3.19 4.28
N VAL A 293 -16.18 -2.07 5.01
CA VAL A 293 -17.34 -1.60 5.82
C VAL A 293 -18.60 -1.48 4.94
N TYR A 294 -18.51 -0.92 3.74
CA TYR A 294 -19.65 -0.89 2.80
C TYR A 294 -20.18 -2.28 2.46
N SER A 295 -19.31 -3.28 2.37
CA SER A 295 -19.70 -4.67 2.10
C SER A 295 -20.39 -5.28 3.33
N VAL A 296 -19.90 -5.01 4.54
CA VAL A 296 -20.56 -5.43 5.78
C VAL A 296 -21.95 -4.79 5.92
N CYS A 297 -22.11 -3.50 5.59
CA CYS A 297 -23.42 -2.86 5.61
C CYS A 297 -24.41 -3.53 4.65
N ARG A 298 -23.96 -4.06 3.51
CA ARG A 298 -24.82 -4.85 2.61
C ARG A 298 -25.22 -6.18 3.24
N TYR A 299 -24.29 -6.88 3.89
CA TYR A 299 -24.56 -8.12 4.61
C TYR A 299 -25.59 -7.93 5.73
N ILE A 300 -25.41 -6.90 6.57
CA ILE A 300 -26.28 -6.56 7.69
C ILE A 300 -27.75 -6.36 7.27
N ARG A 301 -28.00 -5.87 6.05
CA ARG A 301 -29.36 -5.62 5.54
C ARG A 301 -30.14 -6.89 5.19
N ILE A 302 -29.46 -8.03 5.08
CA ILE A 302 -30.04 -9.27 4.55
C ILE A 302 -29.78 -10.50 5.44
N CYS A 303 -28.91 -10.37 6.46
CA CYS A 303 -28.58 -11.46 7.36
C CYS A 303 -29.71 -11.73 8.37
N SER A 304 -29.60 -12.84 9.11
CA SER A 304 -30.50 -13.15 10.21
C SER A 304 -30.34 -12.16 11.38
N GLU A 305 -31.30 -12.13 12.31
CA GLU A 305 -31.19 -11.31 13.52
C GLU A 305 -30.01 -11.73 14.41
N SER A 306 -29.74 -13.04 14.53
CA SER A 306 -28.58 -13.54 15.28
C SER A 306 -27.26 -13.08 14.67
N ASP A 307 -27.15 -13.13 13.34
CA ASP A 307 -25.96 -12.67 12.61
C ASP A 307 -25.79 -11.15 12.75
N TYR A 308 -26.88 -10.40 12.68
CA TYR A 308 -26.88 -8.95 12.88
C TYR A 308 -26.29 -8.59 14.24
N GLN A 309 -26.80 -9.20 15.33
CA GLN A 309 -26.31 -8.94 16.68
C GLN A 309 -24.83 -9.30 16.83
N PHE A 310 -24.43 -10.44 16.28
CA PHE A 310 -23.05 -10.88 16.27
C PHE A 310 -22.12 -9.87 15.56
N VAL A 311 -22.46 -9.43 14.35
CA VAL A 311 -21.63 -8.52 13.57
C VAL A 311 -21.56 -7.12 14.20
N ILE A 312 -22.68 -6.59 14.71
CA ILE A 312 -22.72 -5.28 15.36
C ILE A 312 -21.90 -5.25 16.64
N SER A 313 -21.96 -6.29 17.48
CA SER A 313 -21.14 -6.35 18.70
C SER A 313 -19.64 -6.28 18.40
N HIS A 314 -19.19 -6.97 17.34
CA HIS A 314 -17.79 -6.92 16.88
C HIS A 314 -17.44 -5.59 16.22
N PHE A 315 -18.36 -4.99 15.47
CA PHE A 315 -18.16 -3.67 14.90
C PHE A 315 -17.93 -2.62 15.98
N LEU A 316 -18.76 -2.60 17.03
CA LEU A 316 -18.61 -1.66 18.15
C LEU A 316 -17.26 -1.85 18.87
N SER A 317 -16.85 -3.10 19.09
CA SER A 317 -15.53 -3.41 19.66
C SER A 317 -14.38 -2.89 18.78
N ALA A 318 -14.46 -3.10 17.46
CA ALA A 318 -13.45 -2.65 16.50
C ALA A 318 -13.39 -1.12 16.36
N VAL A 319 -14.55 -0.45 16.40
CA VAL A 319 -14.67 1.01 16.28
C VAL A 319 -14.11 1.72 17.50
N CYS A 320 -14.40 1.20 18.71
CA CYS A 320 -13.81 1.71 19.96
C CYS A 320 -12.27 1.56 20.01
N GLY A 321 -11.66 0.77 19.12
CA GLY A 321 -10.23 0.45 19.14
C GLY A 321 -9.28 1.30 18.28
N GLN A 322 -9.71 1.95 17.19
CA GLN A 322 -8.87 2.86 16.36
C GLN A 322 -9.64 3.48 15.17
N ILE A 323 -10.86 3.01 14.87
CA ILE A 323 -11.57 3.27 13.59
C ILE A 323 -12.59 4.44 13.71
N ALA A 324 -12.85 4.93 14.93
CA ALA A 324 -13.94 5.85 15.24
C ALA A 324 -13.88 7.25 14.61
N VAL A 325 -12.71 7.79 14.25
CA VAL A 325 -12.61 9.23 13.96
C VAL A 325 -12.80 9.59 12.47
N ASP A 326 -12.45 8.71 11.53
CA ASP A 326 -12.38 9.11 10.11
C ASP A 326 -13.42 8.48 9.17
N PHE A 327 -14.08 7.36 9.54
CA PHE A 327 -14.81 6.54 8.55
C PHE A 327 -16.30 6.29 8.83
N CYS A 328 -16.77 6.36 10.07
CA CYS A 328 -18.13 5.91 10.43
C CYS A 328 -19.17 7.04 10.58
N ALA A 329 -18.73 8.30 10.71
CA ALA A 329 -19.61 9.43 10.99
C ALA A 329 -20.72 9.68 9.94
N PRO A 330 -20.47 9.51 8.62
CA PRO A 330 -21.54 9.68 7.63
C PRO A 330 -22.56 8.53 7.58
N PHE A 331 -22.23 7.35 8.13
CA PHE A 331 -23.00 6.11 7.94
C PHE A 331 -23.97 5.79 9.08
N LEU A 332 -23.78 6.34 10.27
CA LEU A 332 -24.73 6.19 11.37
C LEU A 332 -25.95 7.12 11.26
N LEU A 333 -25.97 8.00 10.25
CA LEU A 333 -26.98 9.03 10.02
C LEU A 333 -27.92 8.74 8.82
N THR A 334 -27.70 7.64 8.09
CA THR A 334 -28.55 7.15 6.98
C THR A 334 -28.92 5.70 7.21
#